data_AF-A0A2E6QNW1-F1
#
_entry.id   AF-A0A2E6QNW1-F1
#
_cell.length_a   1.000
_cell.length_b   1.000
_cell.length_c   1.000
_cell.angle_alpha   90.00
_cell.angle_beta   90.00
_cell.angle_gamma   90.00
#
_symmetry.space_group_name_H-M   'P 1'
#
loop_
_entity.id
_entity.type
_entity.pdbx_description
1 polymer ?
#
loop_
_entity_poly.entity_id
_entity_poly.type
_entity_poly.pdbx_seq_one_letter_code
_entity_poly.pdbx_strand_id
1 'polypeptide(L)'
;MVKALLGLVAGLLLSPGSSAAADSLMFSDEERAALRFRETETSAEAPSPSSSSPKFHLAAIVPATDGGWVARLGDRWLGEGDHLGALQVERIEARAVHLLWSGEPRVSRFTLQPNQTIDLSTGHIREGR
;
A
#
# COMPACT_ATOMS: atom_id res chain seq x y z
N MET A 1 -33.90 -15.95 32.03
CA MET A 1 -32.95 -16.30 33.12
C MET A 1 -31.63 -15.62 32.77
N VAL A 2 -31.43 -14.34 33.11
CA VAL A 2 -30.96 -13.74 34.38
C VAL A 2 -29.50 -14.07 34.73
N LYS A 3 -28.67 -13.01 34.64
CA LYS A 3 -27.41 -12.68 35.38
C LYS A 3 -26.14 -13.48 35.03
N ALA A 4 -24.94 -12.88 35.02
CA ALA A 4 -24.49 -11.79 35.88
C ALA A 4 -23.49 -10.82 35.24
N LEU A 5 -23.66 -9.57 35.67
CA LEU A 5 -22.75 -8.43 35.70
C LEU A 5 -21.76 -8.61 36.89
N LEU A 6 -20.62 -7.90 36.88
CA LEU A 6 -19.64 -7.53 37.96
C LEU A 6 -18.21 -8.07 37.71
N GLY A 7 -17.13 -7.33 37.92
CA GLY A 7 -16.89 -6.01 38.54
C GLY A 7 -15.56 -5.41 38.02
N LEU A 8 -15.40 -4.10 37.90
CA LEU A 8 -15.14 -3.11 38.97
C LEU A 8 -13.83 -3.36 39.72
N VAL A 9 -12.77 -2.62 39.37
CA VAL A 9 -11.90 -1.92 40.34
C VAL A 9 -11.36 -0.64 39.68
N ALA A 10 -11.90 0.48 40.12
CA ALA A 10 -11.25 1.78 40.06
C ALA A 10 -10.10 1.77 41.08
N GLY A 11 -8.86 1.95 40.60
CA GLY A 11 -7.68 2.21 41.43
C GLY A 11 -7.33 3.70 41.38
N LEU A 12 -8.02 4.47 42.21
CA LEU A 12 -7.81 5.90 42.47
C LEU A 12 -6.58 6.07 43.40
N LEU A 13 -5.75 7.08 43.10
CA LEU A 13 -4.99 7.95 44.01
C LEU A 13 -3.97 7.37 45.00
N LEU A 14 -2.70 7.78 44.84
CA LEU A 14 -1.67 8.10 45.86
C LEU A 14 -0.39 8.44 45.05
N SER A 15 0.22 9.63 45.04
CA SER A 15 0.51 10.60 46.10
C SER A 15 0.97 11.95 45.49
N PRO A 16 0.77 13.09 46.18
CA PRO A 16 1.48 14.34 45.90
C PRO A 16 2.77 14.42 46.75
N GLY A 17 3.89 14.91 46.20
CA GLY A 17 5.07 15.14 47.02
C GLY A 17 6.34 15.53 46.27
N SER A 18 6.64 16.84 46.33
CA SER A 18 7.98 17.46 46.30
C SER A 18 8.81 17.47 45.01
N SER A 19 8.73 18.64 44.35
CA SER A 19 9.80 19.65 44.22
C SER A 19 11.25 19.16 44.05
N ALA A 20 11.84 19.45 42.88
CA ALA A 20 13.06 20.26 42.77
C ALA A 20 13.56 20.36 41.32
N ALA A 21 14.28 21.46 41.07
CA ALA A 21 15.24 21.71 40.00
C ALA A 21 14.67 22.14 38.64
N ALA A 22 14.67 23.47 38.48
CA ALA A 22 14.93 24.12 37.22
C ALA A 22 16.25 23.62 36.61
N ASP A 23 16.26 23.37 35.31
CA ASP A 23 17.46 23.50 34.50
C ASP A 23 17.03 24.07 33.14
N SER A 24 17.33 25.36 32.96
CA SER A 24 17.17 26.05 31.69
C SER A 24 18.18 25.48 30.71
N LEU A 25 17.73 24.60 29.80
CA LEU A 25 18.51 24.22 28.63
C LEU A 25 18.64 25.46 27.72
N MET A 26 19.63 26.29 28.04
CA MET A 26 20.19 27.31 27.17
C MET A 26 20.82 26.56 25.99
N PHE A 27 20.05 26.38 24.92
CA PHE A 27 20.62 26.00 23.63
C PHE A 27 21.47 27.18 23.15
N SER A 28 22.79 26.96 23.05
CA SER A 28 23.75 27.94 22.55
C SER A 28 23.35 28.42 21.15
N ASP A 29 23.31 29.74 20.98
CA ASP A 29 23.05 30.43 19.70
C ASP A 29 24.11 30.12 18.62
N GLU A 30 25.19 29.41 18.97
CA GLU A 30 26.26 28.98 18.07
C GLU A 30 25.84 27.84 17.10
N GLU A 31 24.82 27.03 17.42
CA GLU A 31 24.34 25.96 16.52
C GLU A 31 23.45 26.47 15.36
N ARG A 32 22.96 27.72 15.39
CA ARG A 32 22.10 28.27 14.32
C ARG A 32 22.86 28.73 13.08
N ALA A 33 24.19 28.81 13.14
CA ALA A 33 25.00 29.43 12.07
C ALA A 33 25.36 28.50 10.90
N ALA A 34 25.07 27.20 10.96
CA ALA A 34 25.44 26.24 9.90
C ALA A 34 24.50 26.23 8.67
N LEU A 35 23.44 27.05 8.66
CA LEU A 35 22.51 27.16 7.52
C LEU A 35 22.79 28.42 6.68
N ARG A 36 23.87 28.41 5.90
CA ARG A 36 24.08 29.37 4.81
C ARG A 36 24.24 28.62 3.48
N PHE A 37 23.12 28.57 2.76
CA PHE A 37 22.99 28.60 1.30
C PHE A 37 24.30 28.46 0.50
N ARG A 38 24.53 27.26 -0.05
CA ARG A 38 25.35 27.06 -1.23
C ARG A 38 24.44 26.64 -2.37
N GLU A 39 23.72 27.60 -2.93
CA GLU A 39 23.26 27.54 -4.31
C GLU A 39 24.49 27.70 -5.20
N THR A 40 24.88 26.66 -5.92
CA THR A 40 25.57 26.76 -7.21
C THR A 40 25.51 25.39 -7.88
N GLU A 41 24.61 25.31 -8.86
CA GLU A 41 24.74 24.51 -10.08
C GLU A 41 25.36 23.10 -9.94
N THR A 42 24.48 22.13 -9.80
CA THR A 42 24.42 21.08 -10.82
C THR A 42 22.95 20.74 -10.99
N SER A 43 22.40 21.15 -12.13
CA SER A 43 21.26 20.51 -12.77
C SER A 43 21.60 19.04 -12.97
N ALA A 44 21.47 18.25 -11.91
CA ALA A 44 21.05 16.88 -12.06
C ALA A 44 19.54 16.96 -11.91
N GLU A 45 18.88 17.06 -13.06
CA GLU A 45 17.56 16.51 -13.32
C GLU A 45 17.13 15.62 -12.15
N ALA A 46 16.32 16.19 -11.24
CA ALA A 46 15.57 15.38 -10.31
C ALA A 46 14.94 14.30 -11.19
N PRO A 47 15.17 12.99 -10.96
CA PRO A 47 14.60 11.97 -11.81
C PRO A 47 13.12 12.28 -11.83
N SER A 48 12.63 12.76 -12.98
CA SER A 48 11.21 13.02 -13.19
C SER A 48 10.54 11.78 -12.65
N PRO A 49 9.65 11.85 -11.63
CA PRO A 49 9.07 10.66 -11.03
C PRO A 49 8.44 9.95 -12.22
N SER A 50 9.13 8.90 -12.66
CA SER A 50 8.79 8.24 -13.89
C SER A 50 7.49 7.62 -13.50
N SER A 51 6.40 8.22 -14.00
CA SER A 51 5.01 7.84 -13.77
C SER A 51 4.85 6.47 -14.41
N SER A 52 5.52 5.50 -13.79
CA SER A 52 5.68 4.13 -14.20
C SER A 52 4.38 3.53 -13.76
N SER A 53 3.40 3.70 -14.62
CA SER A 53 2.07 3.21 -14.34
C SER A 53 2.15 1.74 -14.02
N PRO A 54 1.37 1.28 -13.05
CA PRO A 54 1.56 -0.04 -12.47
C PRO A 54 1.33 -1.10 -13.55
N LYS A 55 2.35 -1.95 -13.72
CA LYS A 55 2.33 -3.11 -14.63
C LYS A 55 2.13 -4.36 -13.80
N PHE A 56 1.21 -5.22 -14.22
CA PHE A 56 0.92 -6.47 -13.53
C PHE A 56 1.11 -7.66 -14.46
N HIS A 57 2.00 -8.56 -14.06
CA HIS A 57 2.27 -9.80 -14.77
C HIS A 57 1.51 -10.96 -14.12
N LEU A 58 0.70 -11.69 -14.89
CA LEU A 58 0.00 -12.87 -14.42
C LEU A 58 0.94 -14.08 -14.47
N ALA A 59 1.56 -14.39 -13.33
CA ALA A 59 2.58 -15.42 -13.23
C ALA A 59 2.00 -16.84 -13.10
N ALA A 60 0.86 -16.99 -12.42
CA ALA A 60 0.27 -18.31 -12.19
C ALA A 60 -1.23 -18.21 -11.88
N ILE A 61 -1.94 -19.31 -12.12
CA ILE A 61 -3.29 -19.55 -11.62
C ILE A 61 -3.28 -20.95 -10.99
N VAL A 62 -3.76 -21.06 -9.75
CA VAL A 62 -3.76 -22.30 -8.99
C VAL A 62 -5.12 -22.55 -8.36
N PRO A 63 -5.54 -23.82 -8.21
CA PRO A 63 -6.78 -24.14 -7.51
C PRO A 63 -6.65 -23.76 -6.01
N ALA A 64 -7.70 -23.17 -5.46
CA ALA A 64 -7.82 -22.82 -4.06
C ALA A 64 -8.37 -24.00 -3.24
N THR A 65 -8.16 -23.98 -1.91
CA THR A 65 -8.62 -25.05 -1.01
C THR A 65 -10.14 -25.11 -0.83
N ASP A 66 -10.83 -24.01 -1.09
CA ASP A 66 -12.29 -23.87 -1.00
C ASP A 66 -13.02 -24.27 -2.31
N GLY A 67 -12.28 -24.76 -3.31
CA GLY A 67 -12.81 -25.13 -4.62
C GLY A 67 -12.83 -23.98 -5.64
N GLY A 68 -12.32 -22.79 -5.27
CA GLY A 68 -12.10 -21.67 -6.18
C GLY A 68 -10.76 -21.71 -6.90
N TRP A 69 -10.33 -20.55 -7.42
CA TRP A 69 -9.02 -20.33 -8.02
C TRP A 69 -8.36 -19.10 -7.40
N VAL A 70 -7.03 -19.11 -7.31
CA VAL A 70 -6.21 -17.98 -6.90
C VAL A 70 -5.23 -17.64 -8.02
N ALA A 71 -5.07 -16.37 -8.31
CA ALA A 71 -4.15 -15.87 -9.31
C ALA A 71 -2.96 -15.18 -8.66
N ARG A 72 -1.77 -15.36 -9.21
CA ARG A 72 -0.57 -14.62 -8.82
C ARG A 72 -0.31 -13.48 -9.81
N LEU A 73 -0.59 -12.25 -9.38
CA LEU A 73 -0.29 -11.03 -10.14
C LEU A 73 0.96 -10.37 -9.53
N GLY A 74 2.09 -10.44 -10.24
CA GLY A 74 3.40 -10.07 -9.72
C GLY A 74 3.77 -10.91 -8.50
N ASP A 75 3.97 -10.25 -7.37
CA ASP A 75 4.32 -10.90 -6.10
C ASP A 75 3.13 -11.14 -5.16
N ARG A 76 1.90 -10.85 -5.62
CA ARG A 76 0.69 -10.98 -4.80
C ARG A 76 -0.21 -12.10 -5.31
N TRP A 77 -0.71 -12.90 -4.37
CA TRP A 77 -1.80 -13.84 -4.58
C TRP A 77 -3.13 -13.13 -4.35
N LEU A 78 -4.05 -13.26 -5.30
CA LEU A 78 -5.35 -12.61 -5.30
C LEU A 78 -6.44 -13.64 -5.61
N GLY A 79 -7.52 -13.59 -4.85
CA GLY A 79 -8.77 -14.31 -5.11
C GLY A 79 -9.78 -13.46 -5.90
N GLU A 80 -10.94 -14.04 -6.18
CA GLU A 80 -12.07 -13.29 -6.74
C GLU A 80 -12.55 -12.20 -5.77
N GLY A 81 -12.81 -11.00 -6.27
CA GLY A 81 -13.21 -9.84 -5.48
C GLY A 81 -12.05 -9.03 -4.88
N ASP A 82 -10.83 -9.56 -4.89
CA ASP A 82 -9.67 -8.85 -4.35
C ASP A 82 -9.28 -7.63 -5.18
N HIS A 83 -8.68 -6.65 -4.51
CA HIS A 83 -8.26 -5.39 -5.11
C HIS A 83 -6.74 -5.19 -5.07
N LEU A 84 -6.22 -4.62 -6.15
CA LEU A 84 -4.83 -4.20 -6.29
C LEU A 84 -4.78 -2.76 -6.82
N GLY A 85 -4.91 -1.80 -5.90
CA GLY A 85 -5.08 -0.40 -6.24
C GLY A 85 -6.45 -0.16 -6.88
N ALA A 86 -6.47 0.41 -8.10
CA ALA A 86 -7.70 0.61 -8.88
C ALA A 86 -8.14 -0.62 -9.69
N LEU A 87 -7.41 -1.75 -9.55
CA LEU A 87 -7.72 -3.00 -10.21
C LEU A 87 -8.51 -3.90 -9.25
N GLN A 88 -9.58 -4.51 -9.71
CA GLN A 88 -10.38 -5.51 -9.00
C GLN A 88 -10.35 -6.82 -9.80
N VAL A 89 -10.22 -7.94 -9.11
CA VAL A 89 -10.40 -9.27 -9.71
C VAL A 89 -11.89 -9.58 -9.77
N GLU A 90 -12.46 -9.65 -10.97
CA GLU A 90 -13.88 -9.98 -11.17
C GLU A 90 -14.11 -11.48 -11.07
N ARG A 91 -13.23 -12.28 -11.69
CA ARG A 91 -13.35 -13.74 -11.75
C ARG A 91 -12.01 -14.41 -12.07
N ILE A 92 -11.77 -15.59 -11.54
CA ILE A 92 -10.58 -16.40 -11.84
C ILE A 92 -11.02 -17.76 -12.38
N GLU A 93 -10.55 -18.09 -13.58
CA GLU A 93 -10.75 -19.39 -14.22
C GLU A 93 -9.41 -20.12 -14.34
N ALA A 94 -9.45 -21.43 -14.58
CA ALA A 94 -8.26 -22.27 -14.69
C ALA A 94 -7.15 -21.76 -15.64
N ARG A 95 -7.51 -20.91 -16.62
CA ARG A 95 -6.60 -20.40 -17.65
C ARG A 95 -6.70 -18.90 -17.89
N ALA A 96 -7.50 -18.17 -17.12
CA ALA A 96 -7.70 -16.75 -17.32
C ALA A 96 -8.10 -16.03 -16.04
N VAL A 97 -7.73 -14.77 -15.93
CA VAL A 97 -8.17 -13.87 -14.87
C VAL A 97 -8.92 -12.71 -15.51
N HIS A 98 -10.15 -12.50 -15.09
CA HIS A 98 -10.98 -11.38 -15.50
C HIS A 98 -10.82 -10.25 -14.49
N LEU A 99 -10.44 -9.08 -14.98
CA LEU A 99 -10.10 -7.92 -14.18
C LEU A 99 -10.96 -6.73 -14.57
N LEU A 100 -11.35 -5.97 -13.56
CA LEU A 100 -11.99 -4.67 -13.68
C LEU A 100 -10.99 -3.60 -13.25
N TRP A 101 -10.77 -2.60 -14.09
CA TRP A 101 -10.01 -1.41 -13.71
C TRP A 101 -10.94 -0.22 -13.62
N SER A 102 -11.04 0.40 -12.44
CA SER A 102 -11.90 1.56 -12.18
C SER A 102 -11.10 2.87 -12.24
N GLY A 103 -10.42 3.13 -13.35
CA GLY A 103 -9.79 4.44 -13.59
C GLY A 103 -10.83 5.48 -14.03
N GLU A 104 -10.71 6.74 -13.58
CA GLU A 104 -11.49 7.82 -14.20
C GLU A 104 -11.01 8.04 -15.65
N PRO A 105 -11.91 8.22 -16.63
CA PRO A 105 -13.37 8.35 -16.53
C PRO A 105 -14.15 7.06 -16.85
N ARG A 106 -13.50 5.89 -16.98
CA ARG A 106 -14.13 4.67 -17.51
C ARG A 106 -13.66 3.41 -16.80
N VAL A 107 -14.63 2.60 -16.38
CA VAL A 107 -14.37 1.22 -15.98
C VAL A 107 -14.05 0.40 -17.23
N SER A 108 -12.88 -0.25 -17.21
CA SER A 108 -12.43 -1.12 -18.31
C SER A 108 -12.33 -2.56 -17.82
N ARG A 109 -12.72 -3.52 -18.66
CA ARG A 109 -12.58 -4.96 -18.40
C ARG A 109 -11.44 -5.55 -19.21
N PHE A 110 -10.69 -6.44 -18.59
CA PHE A 110 -9.55 -7.12 -19.18
C PHE A 110 -9.57 -8.61 -18.86
N THR A 111 -9.12 -9.42 -19.80
CA THR A 111 -8.87 -10.84 -19.57
C THR A 111 -7.38 -11.08 -19.74
N LEU A 112 -6.72 -11.48 -18.64
CA LEU A 112 -5.32 -11.87 -18.64
C LEU A 112 -5.19 -13.39 -18.67
N GLN A 113 -4.36 -13.88 -19.57
CA GLN A 113 -3.93 -15.28 -19.60
C GLN A 113 -2.58 -15.43 -18.90
N PRO A 114 -2.23 -16.64 -18.43
CA PRO A 114 -0.91 -16.91 -17.86
C PRO A 114 0.21 -16.38 -18.75
N ASN A 115 1.24 -15.84 -18.11
CA ASN A 115 2.39 -15.19 -18.72
C ASN A 115 2.07 -13.87 -19.44
N GLN A 116 0.85 -13.33 -19.38
CA GLN A 116 0.57 -11.98 -19.90
C GLN A 116 0.83 -10.89 -18.87
N THR A 117 1.11 -9.69 -19.35
CA THR A 117 1.31 -8.49 -18.56
C THR A 117 0.34 -7.42 -19.03
N ILE A 118 -0.37 -6.80 -18.09
CA ILE A 118 -1.18 -5.61 -18.35
C ILE A 118 -0.43 -4.36 -17.90
N ASP A 119 -0.48 -3.32 -18.73
CA ASP A 119 -0.06 -1.97 -18.37
C ASP A 119 -1.30 -1.09 -18.18
N LEU A 120 -1.59 -0.73 -16.92
CA LEU A 120 -2.79 0.04 -16.60
C LEU A 120 -2.75 1.51 -17.05
N SER A 121 -1.61 2.09 -17.44
CA SER A 121 -1.64 3.44 -18.06
C SER A 121 -2.32 3.45 -19.40
N THR A 122 -2.14 2.36 -20.14
CA THR A 122 -2.52 2.29 -21.54
C THR A 122 -3.70 1.34 -21.74
N GLY A 123 -3.97 0.45 -20.77
CA GLY A 123 -4.92 -0.65 -20.93
C GLY A 123 -4.44 -1.72 -21.92
N HIS A 124 -3.17 -1.70 -22.32
CA HIS A 124 -2.62 -2.69 -23.24
C HIS A 124 -2.17 -3.95 -22.49
N ILE A 125 -2.54 -5.10 -23.05
CA ILE A 125 -2.06 -6.41 -22.64
C ILE A 125 -0.94 -6.84 -23.59
N ARG A 126 0.15 -7.35 -23.02
CA ARG A 126 1.30 -7.87 -23.76
C ARG A 126 1.62 -9.28 -23.28
N GLU A 127 2.13 -10.12 -24.16
CA GLU A 127 2.70 -11.41 -23.77
C GLU A 127 4.05 -11.20 -23.08
N GLY A 128 4.22 -11.79 -21.90
CA GLY A 128 5.49 -11.90 -21.20
C GLY A 128 6.30 -13.02 -21.83
N ARG A 129 7.50 -12.67 -22.31
CA ARG A 129 8.47 -13.64 -22.83
C ARG A 129 9.16 -14.39 -21.70
#